data_AF-A0A7R9UAS3-F1
#
_entry.id   AF-A0A7R9UAS3-F1
#
_cell.length_a   1.000
_cell.length_b   1.000
_cell.length_c   1.000
_cell.angle_alpha   90.00
_cell.angle_beta   90.00
_cell.angle_gamma   90.00
#
_symmetry.space_group_name_H-M   'P 1'
#
loop_
_entity.id
_entity.type
_entity.pdbx_description
1 polymer ?
#
loop_
_entity_poly.entity_id
_entity_poly.type
_entity_poly.pdbx_seq_one_letter_code
_entity_poly.pdbx_strand_id
1 'polypeptide(L)'
;GPGLALYIDFHAHASKRGCFVYGNSLHTLEEQVENQMFARLISVNSQHFDYSACNFTRRHMMRTDRGDEGLSAEGTGRVALFLASGALRCYTLECNYHTDKTMNDLPNPAGVGRRRESPRDRSRAH
;
A
#
# COMPACT_ATOMS: atom_id res chain seq x y z
N GLY A 1 15.94 5.48 23.26
CA GLY A 1 15.18 4.26 22.93
C GLY A 1 15.08 4.15 21.41
N PRO A 2 14.76 2.98 20.84
CA PRO A 2 14.50 2.91 19.41
C PRO A 2 13.25 3.74 19.12
N GLY A 3 13.36 4.70 18.19
CA GLY A 3 12.24 5.51 17.73
C GLY A 3 11.23 4.68 16.92
N LEU A 4 10.16 5.33 16.44
CA LEU A 4 9.16 4.68 15.58
C LEU A 4 9.82 4.12 14.31
N ALA A 5 9.80 2.81 14.13
CA ALA A 5 10.47 2.13 13.01
C ALA A 5 9.57 1.94 11.78
N LEU A 6 8.26 1.81 11.98
CA LEU A 6 7.25 1.54 10.96
C LEU A 6 5.87 2.01 11.44
N TYR A 7 5.12 2.66 10.55
CA TYR A 7 3.71 3.00 10.72
C TYR A 7 2.91 2.58 9.48
N ILE A 8 1.78 1.91 9.70
CA ILE A 8 0.84 1.52 8.64
C ILE A 8 -0.58 1.83 9.10
N ASP A 9 -1.25 2.70 8.34
CA ASP A 9 -2.68 2.98 8.45
C ASP A 9 -3.46 2.14 7.43
N PHE A 10 -4.51 1.43 7.85
CA PHE A 10 -5.23 0.46 7.01
C PHE A 10 -6.54 1.04 6.51
N HIS A 11 -6.67 1.18 5.18
CA HIS A 11 -7.82 1.77 4.50
C HIS A 11 -8.44 0.77 3.53
N ALA A 12 -9.76 0.93 3.33
CA ALA A 12 -10.49 0.23 2.28
C ALA A 12 -10.70 1.19 1.10
N HIS A 13 -10.42 0.73 -0.11
CA HIS A 13 -10.45 1.55 -1.32
C HIS A 13 -11.56 1.09 -2.27
N ALA A 14 -12.50 1.97 -2.58
CA ALA A 14 -13.67 1.62 -3.39
C ALA A 14 -13.34 1.39 -4.88
N SER A 15 -12.55 2.28 -5.46
CA SER A 15 -12.44 2.42 -6.92
C SER A 15 -11.17 1.84 -7.54
N LYS A 16 -10.04 1.87 -6.83
CA LYS A 16 -8.75 1.39 -7.34
C LYS A 16 -8.51 -0.06 -6.90
N ARG A 17 -8.28 -0.93 -7.87
CA ARG A 17 -8.09 -2.37 -7.67
C ARG A 17 -6.75 -2.68 -7.00
N GLY A 18 -6.67 -3.86 -6.35
CA GLY A 18 -5.47 -4.36 -5.69
C GLY A 18 -5.22 -3.76 -4.31
N CYS A 19 -4.12 -4.20 -3.68
CA CYS A 19 -3.60 -3.59 -2.44
C CYS A 19 -2.33 -2.80 -2.75
N PHE A 20 -2.24 -1.55 -2.31
CA PHE A 20 -1.08 -0.69 -2.58
C PHE A 20 -0.89 0.31 -1.45
N VAL A 21 0.27 0.97 -1.37
CA VAL A 21 0.49 2.01 -0.38
C VAL A 21 0.57 3.41 -0.98
N TYR A 22 0.07 4.38 -0.23
CA TYR A 22 0.54 5.75 -0.29
C TYR A 22 1.67 5.93 0.71
N GLY A 23 2.84 6.34 0.23
CA GLY A 23 3.97 6.72 1.06
C GLY A 23 4.34 8.19 0.89
N ASN A 24 5.40 8.60 1.56
CA ASN A 24 5.89 9.98 1.50
C ASN A 24 6.94 10.18 0.40
N SER A 25 7.12 11.44 0.00
CA SER A 25 8.25 11.87 -0.82
C SER A 25 9.33 12.41 0.10
N LEU A 26 10.46 11.71 0.18
CA LEU A 26 11.55 12.02 1.10
C LEU A 26 12.61 12.89 0.42
N HIS A 27 13.50 13.46 1.23
CA HIS A 27 14.41 14.52 0.79
C HIS A 27 15.61 13.98 0.03
N THR A 28 16.18 12.88 0.51
CA THR A 28 17.35 12.23 -0.11
C THR A 28 16.94 11.02 -0.94
N LEU A 29 17.78 10.65 -1.90
CA LEU A 29 17.57 9.45 -2.70
C LEU A 29 17.63 8.20 -1.82
N GLU A 30 18.57 8.17 -0.88
CA GLU A 30 18.81 7.06 0.05
C GLU A 30 17.57 6.79 0.92
N GLU A 31 17.01 7.82 1.54
CA GLU A 31 15.77 7.70 2.31
C GLU A 31 14.61 7.25 1.43
N GLN A 32 14.50 7.81 0.23
CA GLN A 32 13.44 7.49 -0.71
C GLN A 32 13.54 6.04 -1.23
N VAL A 33 14.76 5.51 -1.34
CA VAL A 33 15.02 4.09 -1.60
C VAL A 33 14.58 3.25 -0.41
N GLU A 34 14.99 3.56 0.82
CA GLU A 34 14.57 2.83 2.03
C GLU A 34 13.04 2.77 2.20
N ASN A 35 12.38 3.88 1.93
CA ASN A 35 10.92 4.01 1.96
C ASN A 35 10.23 3.12 0.92
N GLN A 36 10.76 3.07 -0.31
CA GLN A 36 10.18 2.25 -1.38
C GLN A 36 10.55 0.77 -1.30
N MET A 37 11.75 0.45 -0.77
CA MET A 37 12.25 -0.92 -0.64
C MET A 37 11.34 -1.76 0.24
N PHE A 38 10.77 -1.19 1.31
CA PHE A 38 9.79 -1.90 2.13
C PHE A 38 8.52 -2.28 1.35
N ALA A 39 7.97 -1.36 0.55
CA ALA A 39 6.82 -1.67 -0.32
C ALA A 39 7.18 -2.71 -1.39
N ARG A 40 8.41 -2.68 -1.92
CA ARG A 40 8.91 -3.71 -2.84
C ARG A 40 9.04 -5.07 -2.17
N LEU A 41 9.45 -5.10 -0.89
CA LEU A 41 9.53 -6.32 -0.11
C LEU A 41 8.15 -6.93 0.13
N ILE A 42 7.13 -6.10 0.39
CA ILE A 42 5.74 -6.57 0.50
C ILE A 42 5.31 -7.22 -0.81
N SER A 43 5.63 -6.62 -1.97
CA SER A 43 5.21 -7.16 -3.26
C SER A 43 5.78 -8.54 -3.53
N VAL A 44 7.05 -8.79 -3.22
CA VAL A 44 7.65 -10.13 -3.42
C VAL A 44 7.16 -11.18 -2.42
N ASN A 45 6.48 -10.78 -1.34
CA ASN A 45 5.92 -11.67 -0.32
C ASN A 45 4.39 -11.77 -0.37
N SER A 46 3.72 -11.04 -1.26
CA SER A 46 2.26 -11.01 -1.34
C SER A 46 1.78 -10.96 -2.78
N GLN A 47 1.06 -12.01 -3.18
CA GLN A 47 0.34 -12.07 -4.46
C GLN A 47 -0.74 -10.99 -4.61
N HIS A 48 -1.13 -10.30 -3.54
CA HIS A 48 -2.22 -9.32 -3.59
C HIS A 48 -1.71 -7.87 -3.60
N PHE A 49 -0.40 -7.66 -3.46
CA PHE A 49 0.18 -6.33 -3.37
C PHE A 49 0.71 -5.82 -4.70
N ASP A 50 0.14 -4.73 -5.19
CA ASP A 50 0.52 -4.06 -6.42
C ASP A 50 1.50 -2.91 -6.14
N TYR A 51 2.79 -3.22 -6.26
CA TYR A 51 3.83 -2.19 -6.13
C TYR A 51 3.72 -1.08 -7.17
N SER A 52 3.28 -1.41 -8.40
CA SER A 52 3.17 -0.43 -9.48
C SER A 52 2.05 0.59 -9.22
N ALA A 53 1.05 0.21 -8.44
CA ALA A 53 -0.01 1.08 -7.98
C ALA A 53 0.37 1.96 -6.78
N CYS A 54 1.53 1.76 -6.14
CA CYS A 54 1.95 2.59 -5.02
C CYS A 54 2.27 4.03 -5.50
N ASN A 55 2.09 5.03 -4.62
CA ASN A 55 2.37 6.42 -4.96
C ASN A 55 3.15 7.11 -3.83
N PHE A 56 4.35 7.57 -4.19
CA PHE A 56 5.31 8.26 -3.30
C PHE A 56 5.62 9.68 -3.77
N THR A 57 4.81 10.22 -4.70
CA THR A 57 5.12 11.50 -5.33
C THR A 57 4.87 12.66 -4.37
N ARG A 58 5.73 13.69 -4.43
CA ARG A 58 5.52 14.95 -3.70
C ARG A 58 4.16 15.57 -4.00
N ARG A 59 3.69 15.48 -5.24
CA ARG A 59 2.36 15.97 -5.63
C ARG A 59 1.23 15.33 -4.80
N HIS A 60 1.32 14.03 -4.52
CA HIS A 60 0.32 13.34 -3.70
C HIS A 60 0.48 13.67 -2.21
N MET A 61 1.72 13.74 -1.73
CA MET A 61 2.04 14.10 -0.35
C MET A 61 1.60 15.53 0.03
N MET A 62 1.62 16.46 -0.93
CA MET A 62 1.21 17.86 -0.74
C MET A 62 -0.22 18.15 -1.24
N ARG A 63 -1.04 17.12 -1.47
CA ARG A 63 -2.41 17.30 -2.00
C ARG A 63 -3.27 18.05 -0.99
N THR A 64 -4.14 18.92 -1.49
CA THR A 64 -5.25 19.51 -0.74
C THR A 64 -6.56 18.95 -1.27
N ASP A 65 -7.43 18.49 -0.39
CA ASP A 65 -8.72 17.92 -0.79
C ASP A 65 -9.74 19.02 -1.04
N ARG A 66 -10.31 19.04 -2.24
CA ARG A 66 -11.34 19.99 -2.65
C ARG A 66 -12.70 19.49 -2.16
N GLY A 67 -13.05 19.81 -0.92
CA GLY A 67 -14.34 19.48 -0.33
C GLY A 67 -14.36 19.63 1.18
N ASP A 68 -13.25 19.30 1.83
CA ASP A 68 -13.17 19.20 3.29
C ASP A 68 -12.46 20.40 3.91
N GLU A 69 -12.98 21.62 3.69
CA GLU A 69 -12.47 22.85 4.32
C GLU A 69 -10.96 23.14 4.13
N GLY A 70 -10.34 22.58 3.09
CA GLY A 70 -8.91 22.76 2.82
C GLY A 70 -8.00 21.80 3.60
N LEU A 71 -8.52 20.68 4.11
CA LEU A 71 -7.70 19.60 4.65
C LEU A 71 -6.66 19.16 3.61
N SER A 72 -5.42 19.04 4.08
CA SER A 72 -4.28 18.65 3.26
C SER A 72 -3.80 17.26 3.65
N ALA A 73 -3.03 16.65 2.74
CA ALA A 73 -2.36 15.40 3.00
C ALA A 73 -1.35 15.49 4.17
N GLU A 74 -0.94 16.68 4.61
CA GLU A 74 -0.13 16.86 5.82
C GLU A 74 -0.83 16.35 7.09
N GLY A 75 -2.17 16.45 7.12
CA GLY A 75 -2.99 15.91 8.21
C GLY A 75 -3.14 14.38 8.18
N THR A 76 -2.69 13.70 7.12
CA THR A 76 -2.75 12.23 7.09
C THR A 76 -1.72 11.64 8.02
N GLY A 77 -2.06 10.51 8.67
CA GLY A 77 -1.18 9.88 9.67
C GLY A 77 0.23 9.62 9.15
N ARG A 78 0.38 9.18 7.88
CA ARG A 78 1.69 8.93 7.29
C ARG A 78 2.57 10.19 7.16
N VAL A 79 1.99 11.36 6.85
CA VAL A 79 2.75 12.60 6.68
C VAL A 79 3.03 13.22 8.04
N ALA A 80 2.00 13.33 8.89
CA ALA A 80 2.13 13.88 10.24
C ALA A 80 3.18 13.13 11.07
N LEU A 81 3.18 11.79 11.04
CA LEU A 81 4.18 11.00 11.78
C LEU A 81 5.59 11.10 11.19
N PHE A 82 5.74 11.17 9.87
CA PHE A 82 7.05 11.42 9.28
C PHE A 82 7.60 12.79 9.71
N LEU A 83 6.78 13.84 9.67
CA LEU A 83 7.20 15.18 10.11
C LEU A 83 7.52 15.22 11.61
N ALA A 84 6.76 14.51 12.45
CA ALA A 84 6.95 14.51 13.90
C ALA A 84 8.11 13.63 14.38
N SER A 85 8.41 12.52 13.67
CA SER A 85 9.33 11.48 14.16
C SER A 85 10.53 11.20 13.26
N GLY A 86 10.52 11.65 12.01
CA GLY A 86 11.53 11.28 11.00
C GLY A 86 11.43 9.82 10.52
N ALA A 87 10.41 9.07 10.92
CA ALA A 87 10.24 7.68 10.49
C ALA A 87 10.00 7.60 8.98
N LEU A 88 10.95 6.98 8.26
CA LEU A 88 10.90 6.89 6.79
C LEU A 88 9.77 5.99 6.30
N ARG A 89 9.39 5.00 7.11
CA ARG A 89 8.44 3.93 6.78
C ARG A 89 7.06 4.25 7.35
N CYS A 90 6.40 5.24 6.77
CA CYS A 90 5.06 5.67 7.14
C CYS A 90 4.13 5.53 5.93
N TYR A 91 3.13 4.66 6.04
CA TYR A 91 2.27 4.30 4.92
C TYR A 91 0.78 4.38 5.26
N THR A 92 -0.02 4.69 4.25
CA THR A 92 -1.43 4.31 4.20
C THR A 92 -1.53 3.11 3.25
N LEU A 93 -1.96 1.95 3.74
CA LEU A 93 -2.28 0.78 2.93
C LEU A 93 -3.73 0.86 2.48
N GLU A 94 -3.93 0.86 1.18
CA GLU A 94 -5.23 0.89 0.52
C GLU A 94 -5.55 -0.50 -0.02
N CYS A 95 -6.67 -1.09 0.40
CA CYS A 95 -7.10 -2.42 -0.03
C CYS A 95 -8.46 -2.35 -0.73
N ASN A 96 -8.55 -2.84 -1.98
CA ASN A 96 -9.84 -2.87 -2.67
C ASN A 96 -10.86 -3.82 -2.00
N TYR A 97 -12.16 -3.47 -2.03
CA TYR A 97 -13.23 -4.37 -1.56
C TYR A 97 -13.31 -5.70 -2.34
N HIS A 98 -12.87 -5.71 -3.60
CA HIS A 98 -12.81 -6.88 -4.46
C HIS A 98 -11.40 -7.45 -4.48
N THR A 99 -11.30 -8.77 -4.32
CA THR A 99 -10.05 -9.51 -4.49
C THR A 99 -9.93 -9.92 -5.95
N ASP A 100 -9.37 -9.06 -6.80
CA ASP A 100 -9.19 -9.39 -8.21
C ASP A 100 -7.75 -9.10 -8.67
N LYS A 101 -7.06 -10.19 -9.01
CA LYS A 101 -5.70 -10.36 -9.57
C LYS A 101 -4.62 -10.74 -8.56
N THR A 102 -3.90 -11.80 -8.90
CA THR A 102 -2.57 -12.12 -8.36
C THR A 102 -1.52 -11.30 -9.11
N MET A 103 -0.69 -10.57 -8.39
CA MET A 103 0.35 -9.68 -8.91
C MET A 103 1.67 -10.42 -9.16
N ASN A 104 1.92 -11.49 -8.41
CA ASN A 104 3.03 -12.39 -8.63
C ASN A 104 2.70 -13.82 -8.19
N ASP A 105 3.43 -14.78 -8.75
CA ASP A 105 3.41 -16.17 -8.32
C ASP A 105 4.39 -16.34 -7.17
N LEU A 106 3.86 -16.58 -5.98
CA LEU A 106 4.68 -16.96 -4.84
C LEU A 106 5.02 -18.45 -4.95
N PRO A 107 6.24 -18.86 -4.59
CA PRO A 107 6.57 -20.28 -4.50
C PRO A 107 5.57 -20.95 -3.56
N ASN A 108 5.10 -22.14 -3.94
CA ASN A 108 4.21 -22.91 -3.08
C ASN A 108 4.93 -23.11 -1.74
N PRO A 109 4.39 -22.62 -0.60
CA PRO A 109 5.04 -22.81 0.67
C PRO A 109 5.17 -24.32 0.88
N ALA A 110 6.41 -24.80 0.98
CA ALA A 110 6.68 -26.22 1.19
C ALA A 110 5.89 -26.68 2.44
N GLY A 111 4.80 -27.42 2.22
CA GLY A 111 3.98 -27.99 3.30
C GLY A 111 2.53 -27.50 3.42
N VAL A 112 2.04 -26.54 2.63
CA VAL A 112 0.61 -26.17 2.67
C VAL A 112 -0.16 -26.89 1.57
N GLY A 113 -0.98 -27.87 1.95
CA GLY A 113 -1.88 -28.58 1.04
C GLY A 113 -2.75 -27.61 0.23
N ARG A 114 -3.01 -27.98 -1.04
CA ARG A 114 -3.74 -27.16 -2.04
C ARG A 114 -4.83 -26.31 -1.40
N ARG A 115 -4.73 -24.98 -1.51
CA ARG A 115 -5.86 -24.08 -1.23
C ARG A 115 -7.04 -24.52 -2.08
N ARG A 116 -8.21 -24.66 -1.46
CA ARG A 116 -9.47 -24.91 -2.18
C ARG A 116 -9.73 -23.71 -3.09
N GLU A 117 -9.65 -23.92 -4.39
CA GLU A 117 -10.17 -22.96 -5.36
C GLU A 117 -11.66 -22.76 -5.10
N SER A 118 -12.14 -21.51 -5.08
CA SER A 118 -13.57 -21.24 -5.10
C SER A 118 -14.15 -21.76 -6.43
N PRO A 119 -15.34 -22.39 -6.44
CA PRO A 119 -15.94 -22.89 -7.66
C PRO A 119 -16.12 -21.76 -8.68
N ARG A 120 -15.65 -21.95 -9.91
CA ARG A 120 -15.97 -21.04 -11.01
C ARG A 120 -17.49 -21.08 -11.23
N ASP A 121 -18.13 -19.93 -11.06
CA ASP A 121 -19.54 -19.75 -11.37
C ASP A 121 -19.77 -20.02 -12.86
N ARG A 122 -20.35 -21.17 -13.17
CA ARG A 122 -20.83 -21.51 -14.51
C ARG A 122 -22.28 -21.07 -14.63
N SER A 123 -22.51 -19.77 -14.77
CA SER A 123 -23.82 -19.27 -15.14
C SER A 123 -23.70 -18.14 -16.17
N ARG A 124 -23.61 -18.54 -17.44
CA ARG A 124 -24.19 -17.83 -18.60
C ARG A 124 -24.02 -18.67 -19.86
N ALA A 125 -24.98 -19.57 -20.06
CA ALA A 125 -25.36 -20.05 -21.36
C ALA A 125 -26.89 -20.16 -21.36
N HIS A 126 -27.56 -19.07 -21.75
CA HIS A 126 -28.88 -19.04 -22.37
C HIS A 126 -29.01 -17.72 -23.13
#